data_AF-A0A8H9G4K2-F1
#
_entry.id   AF-A0A8H9G4K2-F1
#
_cell.length_a   1.000
_cell.length_b   1.000
_cell.length_c   1.000
_cell.angle_alpha   90.00
_cell.angle_beta   90.00
_cell.angle_gamma   90.00
#
_symmetry.space_group_name_H-M   'P 1'
#
loop_
_entity.id
_entity.type
_entity.pdbx_description
1 polymer ?
#
loop_
_entity_poly.entity_id
_entity_poly.type
_entity_poly.pdbx_seq_one_letter_code
_entity_poly.pdbx_strand_id
1 'polypeptide(L)'
;MILVYQTGNILSAGIFGTDILSLGLYYFILYIFLFLEHSNLHFPTWLNKTFGLIFVMPDHHRVHHDQNQFFTDSNYADIFIIWDRIFGTFKYLKVKDMKYGLIEFDSDEKQSFLYLMKSPFINIKRVKGQDVH
;
A
#
# COMPACT_ATOMS: atom_id res chain seq x y z
N MET A 1 -6.39 -4.94 -14.63
CA MET A 1 -6.75 -4.96 -13.20
C MET A 1 -7.79 -3.90 -12.87
N ILE A 2 -7.57 -2.61 -13.17
CA ILE A 2 -8.52 -1.51 -12.91
C ILE A 2 -9.91 -1.76 -13.53
N LEU A 3 -9.99 -2.16 -14.79
CA LEU A 3 -11.26 -2.42 -15.47
C LEU A 3 -12.08 -3.56 -14.83
N VAL A 4 -11.41 -4.62 -14.34
CA VAL A 4 -12.08 -5.76 -13.69
C VAL A 4 -12.56 -5.37 -12.29
N TYR A 5 -11.80 -4.55 -11.57
CA TYR A 5 -12.17 -4.09 -10.24
C TYR A 5 -13.36 -3.11 -10.29
N GLN A 6 -13.33 -2.16 -11.24
CA GLN A 6 -14.41 -1.17 -11.39
C GLN A 6 -15.72 -1.80 -11.84
N THR A 7 -15.70 -2.79 -12.74
CA THR A 7 -16.92 -3.52 -13.12
C THR A 7 -17.50 -4.30 -11.95
N GLY A 8 -16.67 -4.91 -11.12
CA GLY A 8 -17.10 -5.58 -9.88
C GLY A 8 -17.84 -4.64 -8.91
N ASN A 9 -17.35 -3.41 -8.73
CA ASN A 9 -17.98 -2.46 -7.81
C ASN A 9 -19.33 -1.93 -8.32
N ILE A 10 -19.48 -1.73 -9.63
CA ILE A 10 -20.77 -1.35 -10.24
C ILE A 10 -21.79 -2.51 -10.12
N LEU A 11 -21.35 -3.75 -10.36
CA LEU A 11 -22.19 -4.93 -10.20
C LEU A 11 -22.62 -5.13 -8.74
N SER A 12 -21.68 -4.99 -7.79
CA SER A 12 -21.97 -5.04 -6.35
C SER A 12 -23.00 -3.98 -5.95
N ALA A 13 -22.83 -2.75 -6.42
CA ALA A 13 -23.81 -1.70 -6.18
C ALA A 13 -25.20 -2.01 -6.74
N GLY A 14 -25.28 -2.60 -7.94
CA GLY A 14 -26.54 -3.08 -8.51
C GLY A 14 -27.17 -4.20 -7.68
N ILE A 15 -26.38 -5.15 -7.17
CA ILE A 15 -26.84 -6.30 -6.37
C ILE A 15 -27.31 -5.86 -4.98
N PHE A 16 -26.54 -5.01 -4.31
CA PHE A 16 -26.80 -4.58 -2.93
C PHE A 16 -27.58 -3.27 -2.85
N GLY A 17 -27.98 -2.69 -3.99
CA GLY A 17 -28.73 -1.44 -4.05
C GLY A 17 -27.96 -0.23 -3.52
N THR A 18 -26.63 -0.25 -3.62
CA THR A 18 -25.80 0.89 -3.17
C THR A 18 -26.04 2.07 -4.09
N ASP A 19 -26.40 3.21 -3.51
CA ASP A 19 -26.67 4.40 -4.29
C ASP A 19 -25.38 4.94 -4.94
N ILE A 20 -25.52 5.44 -6.17
CA ILE A 20 -24.41 5.92 -6.99
C ILE A 20 -23.69 7.10 -6.30
N LEU A 21 -24.41 7.91 -5.52
CA LEU A 21 -23.82 9.06 -4.83
C LEU A 21 -22.90 8.61 -3.70
N SER A 22 -23.29 7.60 -2.91
CA SER A 22 -22.46 7.00 -1.87
C SER A 22 -21.22 6.32 -2.44
N LEU A 23 -21.34 5.62 -3.58
CA LEU A 23 -20.16 5.10 -4.28
C LEU A 23 -19.24 6.23 -4.73
N GLY A 24 -19.81 7.27 -5.34
CA GLY A 24 -19.06 8.45 -5.77
C GLY A 24 -18.31 9.12 -4.62
N LEU A 25 -18.99 9.29 -3.47
CA LEU A 25 -18.40 9.83 -2.25
C LEU A 25 -17.30 8.92 -1.69
N TYR A 26 -17.54 7.61 -1.64
CA TYR A 26 -16.53 6.63 -1.22
C TYR A 26 -15.27 6.74 -2.07
N TYR A 27 -15.39 6.72 -3.40
CA TYR A 27 -14.23 6.84 -4.29
C TYR A 27 -13.55 8.20 -4.18
N PHE A 28 -14.33 9.28 -4.05
CA PHE A 28 -13.77 10.61 -3.88
C PHE A 28 -12.88 10.67 -2.63
N ILE A 29 -13.36 10.14 -1.50
CA ILE A 29 -12.57 10.06 -0.26
C ILE A 29 -11.38 9.12 -0.46
N LEU A 30 -11.59 7.92 -1.01
CA LEU A 30 -10.54 6.93 -1.27
C LEU A 30 -9.40 7.53 -2.09
N TYR A 31 -9.70 8.28 -3.14
CA TYR A 31 -8.67 8.90 -3.98
C TYR A 31 -7.89 10.00 -3.28
N ILE A 32 -8.49 10.73 -2.34
CA ILE A 32 -7.77 11.67 -1.47
C ILE A 32 -6.74 10.91 -0.63
N PHE A 33 -7.15 9.82 0.03
CA PHE A 33 -6.26 9.02 0.85
C PHE A 33 -5.15 8.36 0.02
N LEU A 34 -5.52 7.73 -1.10
CA LEU A 34 -4.57 7.12 -2.04
C LEU A 34 -3.50 8.13 -2.48
N PHE A 35 -3.90 9.36 -2.80
CA PHE A 35 -2.97 10.42 -3.17
C PHE A 35 -2.05 10.80 -2.00
N LEU A 36 -2.59 11.02 -0.80
CA LEU A 36 -1.80 11.40 0.37
C LEU A 36 -0.79 10.31 0.73
N GLU A 37 -1.19 9.05 0.72
CA GLU A 37 -0.39 7.87 1.05
C GLU A 37 0.79 7.66 0.11
N HIS A 38 0.60 7.92 -1.18
CA HIS A 38 1.63 7.80 -2.21
C HIS A 38 2.35 9.11 -2.52
N SER A 39 2.05 10.18 -1.78
CA SER A 39 2.75 11.45 -1.91
C SER A 39 4.13 11.40 -1.24
N ASN A 40 5.09 12.13 -1.82
CA ASN A 40 6.41 12.34 -1.19
C ASN A 40 6.38 13.47 -0.15
N LEU A 41 5.23 13.68 0.52
CA LEU A 41 5.07 14.69 1.55
C LEU A 41 5.57 14.16 2.89
N HIS A 42 6.22 15.03 3.65
CA HIS A 42 6.60 14.76 5.03
C HIS A 42 5.59 15.45 5.95
N PHE A 43 4.78 14.64 6.63
CA PHE A 43 3.78 15.15 7.55
C PHE A 43 4.40 15.42 8.94
N PRO A 44 3.99 16.48 9.63
CA PRO A 44 4.44 16.73 11.00
C PRO A 44 4.06 15.57 11.93
N THR A 45 4.94 15.22 12.87
CA THR A 45 4.74 14.08 13.79
C THR A 45 3.44 14.18 14.59
N TRP A 46 2.99 15.39 14.94
CA TRP A 46 1.73 15.57 15.66
C TRP A 46 0.52 15.17 14.82
N LEU A 47 0.56 15.41 13.50
CA LEU A 47 -0.52 15.04 12.60
C LEU A 47 -0.63 13.51 12.53
N ASN A 48 0.50 12.83 12.34
CA ASN A 48 0.54 11.37 12.34
C ASN A 48 0.10 10.79 13.69
N LYS A 49 0.45 11.40 14.83
CA LYS A 49 0.03 10.92 16.15
C LYS A 49 -1.47 11.09 16.42
N THR A 50 -2.08 12.16 15.91
CA THR A 50 -3.50 12.45 16.17
C THR A 50 -4.39 11.76 15.14
N PHE A 51 -4.16 12.04 13.85
CA PHE A 51 -4.97 11.48 12.78
C PHE A 51 -4.67 10.00 12.54
N GLY A 52 -3.43 9.55 12.78
CA GLY A 52 -3.04 8.14 12.67
C GLY A 52 -3.67 7.19 13.69
N LEU A 53 -4.49 7.69 14.61
CA LEU A 53 -5.34 6.85 15.47
C LEU A 53 -6.61 6.39 14.74
N ILE A 54 -7.07 7.17 13.77
CA ILE A 54 -8.35 6.96 13.07
C ILE A 54 -8.09 6.61 11.62
N PHE A 55 -7.19 7.35 10.98
CA PHE A 55 -6.92 7.29 9.56
C PHE A 55 -5.58 6.65 9.25
N VAL A 56 -5.47 6.06 8.07
CA VAL A 56 -4.21 5.61 7.50
C VAL A 56 -3.41 6.85 7.12
N MET A 57 -2.20 6.95 7.65
CA MET A 57 -1.27 8.04 7.37
C MET A 57 -0.18 7.52 6.43
N PRO A 58 0.51 8.38 5.68
CA PRO A 58 1.53 7.93 4.73
C PRO A 58 2.63 7.10 5.37
N ASP A 59 3.01 7.40 6.61
CA ASP A 59 3.98 6.58 7.36
C ASP A 59 3.47 5.17 7.64
N HIS A 60 2.16 4.95 7.83
CA HIS A 60 1.57 3.62 7.99
C HIS A 60 1.60 2.86 6.67
N HIS A 61 1.16 3.51 5.58
CA HIS A 61 1.15 2.90 4.25
C HIS A 61 2.54 2.50 3.78
N ARG A 62 3.57 3.35 4.03
CA ARG A 62 4.95 3.07 3.64
C ARG A 62 5.52 1.79 4.25
N VAL A 63 5.01 1.32 5.39
CA VAL A 63 5.42 0.04 6.00
C VAL A 63 5.14 -1.13 5.05
N HIS A 64 4.02 -1.11 4.32
CA HIS A 64 3.67 -2.11 3.32
C HIS A 64 4.67 -2.15 2.14
N HIS A 65 5.37 -1.04 1.88
CA HIS A 65 6.37 -0.95 0.80
C HIS A 65 7.78 -1.31 1.24
N ASP A 66 7.96 -1.73 2.50
CA ASP A 66 9.25 -2.21 2.98
C ASP A 66 9.61 -3.53 2.29
N GLN A 67 10.91 -3.71 2.02
CA GLN A 67 11.50 -4.90 1.39
C GLN A 67 11.33 -6.17 2.22
N ASN A 68 11.23 -6.07 3.55
CA ASN A 68 11.05 -7.23 4.40
C ASN A 68 9.58 -7.68 4.39
N GLN A 69 9.36 -8.92 3.96
CA GLN A 69 8.04 -9.54 3.85
C GLN A 69 7.18 -9.40 5.13
N PHE A 70 7.77 -9.39 6.32
CA PHE A 70 7.05 -9.20 7.58
C PHE A 70 6.34 -7.84 7.67
N PHE A 71 6.92 -6.80 7.07
CA PHE A 71 6.35 -5.47 6.96
C PHE A 71 5.56 -5.29 5.66
N THR A 72 5.98 -5.92 4.57
CA THR A 72 5.21 -5.95 3.32
C THR A 72 3.80 -6.52 3.54
N ASP A 73 3.68 -7.64 4.26
CA ASP A 73 2.39 -8.27 4.53
C ASP A 73 1.70 -7.64 5.76
N SER A 74 1.53 -6.31 5.73
CA SER A 74 0.92 -5.54 6.81
C SER A 74 0.26 -4.25 6.30
N ASN A 75 -0.50 -3.57 7.17
CA ASN A 75 -1.11 -2.26 6.93
C ASN A 75 -1.91 -2.19 5.61
N TYR A 76 -2.95 -3.01 5.48
CA TYR A 76 -3.74 -3.18 4.26
C TYR A 76 -4.89 -2.18 4.08
N ALA A 77 -5.24 -1.41 5.11
CA ALA A 77 -6.34 -0.45 5.01
C ALA A 77 -5.93 0.79 4.20
N ASP A 78 -6.88 1.35 3.44
CA ASP A 78 -6.66 2.58 2.64
C ASP A 78 -7.22 3.86 3.31
N ILE A 79 -8.12 3.75 4.30
CA ILE A 79 -8.75 4.93 4.92
C ILE A 79 -8.68 4.85 6.43
N PHE A 80 -9.23 3.79 7.02
CA PHE A 80 -9.34 3.66 8.47
C PHE A 80 -8.36 2.62 9.01
N ILE A 81 -7.41 3.07 9.83
CA ILE A 81 -6.38 2.22 10.43
C ILE A 81 -6.94 1.19 11.42
N ILE A 82 -8.18 1.38 11.86
CA ILE A 82 -8.86 0.48 12.81
C ILE A 82 -8.96 -0.94 12.27
N TRP A 83 -9.09 -1.11 10.95
CA TRP A 83 -9.18 -2.43 10.34
C TRP A 83 -7.88 -3.21 10.56
N ASP A 84 -6.72 -2.59 10.33
CA ASP A 84 -5.43 -3.24 10.58
C ASP A 84 -5.21 -3.59 12.05
N ARG A 85 -5.77 -2.79 12.96
CA ARG A 85 -5.69 -3.07 14.40
C ARG A 85 -6.60 -4.23 14.81
N ILE A 86 -7.83 -4.28 14.30
CA ILE A 86 -8.80 -5.33 14.60
C ILE A 86 -8.33 -6.69 14.04
N PHE A 87 -7.79 -6.69 12.82
CA PHE A 87 -7.34 -7.91 12.16
C PHE A 87 -5.87 -8.27 12.46
N GLY A 88 -5.18 -7.48 13.28
CA GLY A 88 -3.81 -7.77 13.73
C GLY A 88 -2.73 -7.60 12.66
N THR A 89 -3.04 -6.89 11.57
CA THR A 89 -2.12 -6.59 10.46
C THR A 89 -1.40 -5.26 10.65
N PHE A 90 -1.69 -4.51 11.72
CA PHE A 90 -1.00 -3.26 12.00
C PHE A 90 0.48 -3.47 12.36
N LYS A 91 1.38 -2.81 11.65
CA LYS A 91 2.81 -2.73 11.94
C LYS A 91 3.30 -1.29 11.89
N TYR A 92 4.38 -1.02 12.64
CA TYR A 92 5.02 0.28 12.66
C TYR A 92 6.52 0.11 12.47
N LEU A 93 7.07 0.86 11.52
CA LEU A 93 8.49 1.03 11.27
C LEU A 93 8.72 2.52 11.03
N LYS A 94 9.84 3.07 11.51
CA LYS A 94 10.13 4.49 11.24
C LYS A 94 10.58 4.61 9.79
N VAL A 95 10.09 5.62 9.08
CA VAL A 95 10.41 5.85 7.66
C VAL A 95 11.92 5.85 7.37
N LYS A 96 12.73 6.40 8.29
CA LYS A 96 14.19 6.44 8.16
C LYS A 96 14.88 5.06 8.21
N ASP A 97 14.20 4.06 8.74
CA ASP A 97 14.71 2.69 8.92
C ASP A 97 14.17 1.76 7.81
N MET A 98 13.24 2.24 6.95
CA MET A 98 12.64 1.48 5.85
C MET A 98 13.58 1.34 4.66
N LYS A 99 13.52 0.19 3.98
CA LYS A 99 14.18 -0.03 2.70
C LYS A 99 13.13 -0.34 1.64
N TYR A 100 13.09 0.47 0.58
CA TYR A 100 12.07 0.35 -0.48
C TYR A 100 12.52 -0.56 -1.61
N GLY A 101 11.54 -1.15 -2.30
CA GLY A 101 11.76 -1.93 -3.51
C GLY A 101 11.75 -3.44 -3.23
N LEU A 102 12.42 -4.20 -4.08
CA LEU A 102 12.53 -5.65 -3.98
C LEU A 102 14.01 -6.02 -3.92
N ILE A 103 14.41 -6.80 -2.93
CA ILE A 103 15.80 -7.23 -2.72
C ILE A 103 16.31 -7.97 -3.96
N GLU A 104 15.43 -8.71 -4.64
CA GLU A 104 15.74 -9.43 -5.87
C GLU A 104 16.19 -8.53 -7.01
N PHE A 105 15.91 -7.21 -6.94
CA PHE A 105 16.18 -6.21 -7.96
C PHE A 105 17.18 -5.14 -7.53
N ASP A 106 17.84 -5.27 -6.36
CA ASP A 106 18.65 -4.19 -5.77
C ASP A 106 19.95 -3.86 -6.56
N SER A 107 20.41 -4.76 -7.43
CA SER A 107 21.61 -4.54 -8.25
C SER A 107 21.37 -3.63 -9.46
N ASP A 108 22.34 -2.77 -9.81
CA ASP A 108 22.29 -1.83 -10.95
C ASP A 108 21.83 -2.45 -12.28
N GLU A 109 22.32 -3.65 -12.61
CA GLU A 109 21.92 -4.36 -13.83
C GLU A 109 20.40 -4.59 -13.89
N LYS A 110 19.82 -4.97 -12.75
CA LYS A 110 18.39 -5.30 -12.62
C LYS A 110 17.48 -4.08 -12.57
N GLN A 111 18.05 -2.92 -12.23
CA GLN A 111 17.39 -1.62 -12.34
C GLN A 111 17.45 -1.04 -13.77
N SER A 112 18.18 -1.68 -14.69
CA SER A 112 18.20 -1.24 -16.08
C SER A 112 16.83 -1.42 -16.75
N PHE A 113 16.47 -0.46 -17.60
CA PHE A 113 15.22 -0.49 -18.37
C PHE A 113 15.01 -1.83 -19.09
N LEU A 114 16.06 -2.33 -19.78
CA LEU A 114 15.97 -3.57 -20.54
C LEU A 114 15.76 -4.79 -19.65
N TYR A 115 16.38 -4.82 -18.47
CA TYR A 115 16.15 -5.91 -17.52
C TYR A 115 14.73 -5.86 -16.98
N LEU A 116 14.25 -4.70 -16.54
CA LEU A 116 12.88 -4.53 -16.03
C LEU A 116 11.82 -4.93 -17.07
N MET A 117 12.01 -4.55 -18.34
CA MET A 117 11.12 -4.95 -19.44
C MET A 117 11.13 -6.47 -19.70
N LYS A 118 12.26 -7.15 -19.45
CA LYS A 118 12.36 -8.61 -19.58
C LYS A 118 11.91 -9.36 -18.33
N SER A 119 11.91 -8.70 -17.17
CA SER A 119 11.64 -9.33 -15.87
C SER A 119 10.33 -10.12 -15.79
N PRO A 120 9.22 -9.76 -16.46
CA PRO A 120 8.00 -10.57 -16.43
C PRO A 120 8.14 -11.93 -17.13
N PHE A 121 9.18 -12.12 -17.95
CA PHE A 121 9.43 -13.33 -18.73
C PHE A 121 10.60 -14.16 -18.18
N ILE A 122 11.23 -13.72 -17.09
CA ILE A 122 12.39 -14.38 -16.48
C ILE A 122 11.97 -14.88 -15.10
N ASN A 123 12.38 -16.11 -14.74
CA ASN A 123 12.11 -16.64 -13.43
C ASN A 123 13.08 -16.05 -12.40
N ILE A 124 12.56 -15.19 -11.51
CA ILE A 124 13.33 -14.55 -10.44
C ILE A 124 13.07 -15.31 -9.14
N LYS A 125 14.13 -15.88 -8.56
CA LYS A 125 14.03 -16.57 -7.27
C LYS A 125 13.79 -15.55 -6.17
N ARG A 126 12.71 -15.75 -5.42
CA ARG A 126 12.36 -14.92 -4.25
C ARG A 126 13.36 -15.15 -3.11
N VAL A 127 13.85 -14.08 -2.50
CA VAL A 127 14.65 -14.11 -1.28
C VAL A 127 13.68 -14.11 -0.09
N LYS A 128 13.87 -15.01 0.88
CA LYS A 128 13.01 -15.03 2.07
C LYS A 128 13.46 -13.94 3.04
N GLY A 129 12.55 -13.04 3.41
CA GLY A 129 12.83 -11.83 4.21
C GLY A 129 13.31 -12.04 5.65
N GLN A 130 13.61 -13.28 6.09
CA GLN A 130 14.17 -13.52 7.42
C GLN A 130 15.68 -13.24 7.51
N ASP A 131 16.37 -13.04 6.38
CA ASP A 131 17.83 -12.93 6.33
C ASP A 131 18.36 -11.47 6.40
N VAL A 132 17.52 -10.47 6.73
CA VAL A 132 17.79 -9.07 6.34
C VAL A 132 17.81 -8.04 7.51
N HIS A 133 17.68 -8.46 8.78
CA HIS A 133 17.88 -7.56 9.93
C HIS A 133 18.67 -8.21 11.07
#